data_AF-A0A2E9NUW2-F1
#
_entry.id   AF-A0A2E9NUW2-F1
#
_cell.length_a   1.000
_cell.length_b   1.000
_cell.length_c   1.000
_cell.angle_alpha   90.00
_cell.angle_beta   90.00
_cell.angle_gamma   90.00
#
_symmetry.space_group_name_H-M   'P 1'
#
loop_
_entity.id
_entity.type
_entity.pdbx_description
1 polymer ?
#
loop_
_entity_poly.entity_id
_entity_poly.type
_entity_poly.pdbx_seq_one_letter_code
_entity_poly.pdbx_strand_id
1 'polypeptide(L)'
;MIKEFFVILIILTDGDSVASVNHATANDDLNIFETQKECEAALPDFVSSTYPQFNPRANLLHHQVIMDGVAESPIGTRSATWRCASIFIKDPK
;
A
#
# COMPACT_ATOMS: atom_id res chain seq x y z
N MET A 1 -9.48 -23.01 -9.91
CA MET A 1 -10.14 -21.75 -10.31
C MET A 1 -9.12 -20.62 -10.18
N ILE A 2 -9.26 -19.48 -10.88
CA ILE A 2 -8.47 -18.28 -10.54
C ILE A 2 -9.32 -17.48 -9.56
N LYS A 3 -8.77 -17.15 -8.40
CA LYS A 3 -9.39 -16.30 -7.39
C LYS A 3 -8.72 -14.93 -7.40
N GLU A 4 -9.53 -13.90 -7.32
CA GLU A 4 -9.08 -12.52 -7.14
C GLU A 4 -9.02 -12.22 -5.64
N PHE A 5 -7.93 -11.58 -5.22
CA PHE A 5 -7.75 -11.03 -3.88
C PHE A 5 -7.16 -9.62 -3.99
N PHE A 6 -7.13 -8.90 -2.88
CA PHE A 6 -6.59 -7.54 -2.79
C PHE A 6 -5.48 -7.50 -1.76
N VAL A 7 -4.44 -6.71 -2.06
CA VAL A 7 -3.31 -6.48 -1.17
C VAL A 7 -2.96 -5.00 -1.10
N ILE A 8 -2.28 -4.60 -0.04
CA ILE A 8 -1.77 -3.24 0.10
C ILE A 8 -0.37 -3.17 -0.51
N LEU A 9 -0.21 -2.33 -1.53
CA LEU A 9 1.09 -2.01 -2.11
C LEU A 9 1.63 -0.70 -1.52
N ILE A 10 2.94 -0.61 -1.42
CA ILE A 10 3.68 0.64 -1.22
C ILE A 10 4.43 0.98 -2.50
N ILE A 11 4.25 2.21 -2.97
CA ILE A 11 4.98 2.80 -4.09
C ILE A 11 5.89 3.86 -3.50
N LEU A 12 7.20 3.62 -3.50
CA LEU A 12 8.19 4.61 -3.10
C LEU A 12 8.61 5.41 -4.33
N THR A 13 8.61 6.73 -4.18
CA THR A 13 9.08 7.67 -5.20
C THR A 13 10.24 8.50 -4.66
N ASP A 14 11.19 8.78 -5.56
CA ASP A 14 12.34 9.64 -5.34
C ASP A 14 12.30 10.75 -6.40
N GLY A 15 11.94 11.96 -5.96
CA GLY A 15 11.53 13.04 -6.87
C GLY A 15 10.37 12.61 -7.77
N ASP A 16 10.58 12.69 -9.09
CA ASP A 16 9.58 12.38 -10.12
C ASP A 16 9.62 10.90 -10.57
N SER A 17 10.48 10.07 -9.99
CA SER A 17 10.68 8.68 -10.41
C SER A 17 10.17 7.68 -9.37
N VAL A 18 9.57 6.58 -9.84
CA VAL A 18 9.25 5.44 -8.99
C VAL A 18 10.54 4.71 -8.64
N ALA A 19 10.92 4.78 -7.36
CA ALA A 19 12.08 4.09 -6.83
C ALA A 19 11.82 2.59 -6.64
N SER A 20 10.62 2.23 -6.15
CA SER A 20 10.23 0.83 -6.00
C SER A 20 8.73 0.67 -5.81
N VAL A 21 8.21 -0.51 -6.17
CA VAL A 21 6.86 -0.97 -5.81
C VAL A 21 7.00 -2.27 -5.05
N ASN A 22 6.49 -2.31 -3.83
CA ASN A 22 6.57 -3.49 -2.98
C ASN A 22 5.20 -3.81 -2.37
N HIS A 23 5.03 -5.06 -1.95
CA HIS A 23 3.96 -5.39 -1.03
C HIS A 23 4.24 -4.72 0.33
N ALA A 24 3.27 -3.99 0.87
CA ALA A 24 3.42 -3.31 2.14
C ALA A 24 3.30 -4.34 3.26
N THR A 25 4.45 -4.79 3.76
CA THR A 25 4.54 -5.76 4.86
C THR A 25 5.14 -5.09 6.09
N ALA A 26 4.60 -5.46 7.24
CA ALA A 26 4.86 -4.83 8.53
C ALA A 26 5.18 -5.86 9.62
N ASN A 27 5.86 -6.96 9.31
CA ASN A 27 5.84 -8.19 10.15
C ASN A 27 4.44 -8.80 10.39
N ASP A 28 3.35 -8.12 10.01
CA ASP A 28 2.00 -8.66 9.93
C ASP A 28 1.84 -9.58 8.71
N ASP A 29 0.84 -10.47 8.78
CA ASP A 29 0.42 -11.33 7.67
C ASP A 29 0.28 -10.52 6.37
N LEU A 30 0.33 -11.21 5.22
CA LEU A 30 0.39 -10.63 3.87
C LEU A 30 -0.78 -9.69 3.47
N ASN A 31 -1.62 -9.21 4.39
CA ASN A 31 -2.69 -8.24 4.14
C ASN A 31 -3.49 -8.62 2.88
N ILE A 32 -3.93 -9.87 2.83
CA ILE A 32 -4.69 -10.43 1.72
C ILE A 32 -6.17 -10.32 2.08
N PHE A 33 -6.93 -9.60 1.25
CA PHE A 33 -8.35 -9.35 1.43
C PHE A 33 -9.15 -9.97 0.30
N GLU A 34 -10.39 -10.40 0.56
CA GLU A 34 -11.26 -10.98 -0.47
C GLU A 34 -11.89 -9.89 -1.35
N THR A 35 -12.03 -8.66 -0.82
CA THR A 35 -12.65 -7.55 -1.54
C THR A 35 -11.82 -6.26 -1.48
N GLN A 36 -11.96 -5.42 -2.51
CA GLN A 36 -11.33 -4.09 -2.54
C GLN A 36 -11.77 -3.23 -1.34
N LYS A 37 -13.05 -3.31 -0.97
CA LYS A 37 -13.63 -2.53 0.13
C LYS A 37 -13.00 -2.88 1.48
N GLU A 38 -12.75 -4.15 1.75
CA GLU A 38 -12.08 -4.59 2.98
C GLU A 38 -10.64 -4.08 3.03
N CYS A 39 -9.92 -4.18 1.91
CA CYS A 39 -8.57 -3.63 1.80
C CYS A 39 -8.55 -2.11 2.06
N GLU A 40 -9.44 -1.35 1.40
CA GLU A 40 -9.51 0.11 1.55
C GLU A 40 -9.93 0.54 2.95
N ALA A 41 -10.76 -0.24 3.64
CA ALA A 41 -11.15 0.01 5.02
C ALA A 41 -9.99 -0.21 6.00
N ALA A 42 -9.13 -1.22 5.76
CA ALA A 42 -7.97 -1.51 6.59
C ALA A 42 -6.78 -0.57 6.31
N LEU A 43 -6.71 0.01 5.11
CA LEU A 43 -5.56 0.75 4.61
C LEU A 43 -5.10 1.91 5.54
N PRO A 44 -5.97 2.82 6.03
CA PRO A 44 -5.52 3.95 6.84
C PRO A 44 -4.88 3.55 8.16
N ASP A 45 -5.49 2.61 8.87
CA ASP A 45 -5.01 2.14 10.16
C ASP A 45 -3.71 1.35 10.01
N PHE A 46 -3.63 0.47 8.99
CA PHE A 46 -2.42 -0.27 8.67
C PHE A 46 -1.24 0.65 8.36
N VAL A 47 -1.43 1.64 7.48
CA VAL A 47 -0.33 2.53 7.06
C VAL A 47 0.10 3.45 8.19
N SER A 48 -0.84 3.98 8.96
CA SER A 48 -0.54 4.90 10.06
C SER A 48 0.20 4.20 11.21
N SER A 49 -0.10 2.93 11.47
CA SER A 49 0.58 2.13 12.49
C SER A 49 1.94 1.62 12.03
N THR A 50 2.04 1.19 10.77
CA THR A 50 3.25 0.56 10.22
C THR A 50 4.31 1.58 9.81
N TYR A 51 3.90 2.69 9.20
CA TYR A 51 4.79 3.67 8.57
C TYR A 51 4.62 5.09 9.14
N PRO A 52 4.60 5.28 10.48
CA PRO A 52 4.31 6.58 11.09
C PRO A 52 5.34 7.67 10.70
N GLN A 53 6.57 7.28 10.35
CA GLN A 53 7.64 8.19 9.93
C GLN A 53 7.33 8.97 8.65
N PHE A 54 6.41 8.48 7.82
CA PHE A 54 5.97 9.16 6.61
C PHE A 54 4.83 10.16 6.87
N ASN A 55 4.34 10.27 8.11
CA ASN A 55 3.16 11.07 8.48
C ASN A 55 2.00 10.89 7.49
N PRO A 56 1.55 9.65 7.28
CA PRO A 56 0.67 9.30 6.18
C PRO A 56 -0.70 9.98 6.31
N ARG A 57 -1.29 10.38 5.18
CA ARG A 57 -2.60 11.01 5.11
C ARG A 57 -3.47 10.32 4.08
N ALA A 58 -4.73 10.10 4.45
CA ALA A 58 -5.72 9.58 3.53
C ALA A 58 -5.99 10.59 2.41
N ASN A 59 -6.12 10.06 1.21
CA ASN A 59 -6.42 10.80 0.00
C ASN A 59 -7.32 9.96 -0.91
N LEU A 60 -7.94 10.60 -1.90
CA LEU A 60 -8.78 9.96 -2.90
C LEU A 60 -8.17 10.18 -4.27
N LEU A 61 -7.74 9.09 -4.92
CA LEU A 61 -7.19 9.12 -6.26
C LEU A 61 -7.94 8.13 -7.14
N HIS A 62 -8.50 8.59 -8.26
CA HIS A 62 -9.26 7.76 -9.19
C HIS A 62 -10.36 6.90 -8.54
N HIS A 63 -11.07 7.48 -7.55
CA HIS A 63 -12.10 6.80 -6.76
C HIS A 63 -11.60 5.65 -5.86
N GLN A 64 -10.30 5.57 -5.62
CA GLN A 64 -9.71 4.66 -4.64
C GLN A 64 -9.20 5.45 -3.43
N VAL A 65 -9.38 4.86 -2.25
CA VAL A 65 -8.70 5.34 -1.04
C VAL A 65 -7.22 5.00 -1.18
N ILE A 66 -6.38 6.02 -1.04
CA ILE A 66 -4.93 5.88 -0.96
C ILE A 66 -4.43 6.55 0.32
N MET A 67 -3.23 6.17 0.75
CA MET A 67 -2.49 6.92 1.75
C MET A 67 -1.26 7.51 1.09
N ASP A 68 -0.98 8.78 1.32
CA ASP A 68 0.24 9.43 0.85
C ASP A 68 1.07 9.89 2.06
N GLY A 69 2.38 9.82 1.95
CA GLY A 69 3.27 10.25 3.01
C GLY A 69 4.65 10.62 2.49
N VAL A 70 5.38 11.39 3.29
CA VAL A 70 6.72 11.88 2.96
C VAL A 70 7.60 11.70 4.17
N ALA A 71 8.80 11.17 3.95
CA ALA A 71 9.81 10.99 4.99
C ALA A 71 11.17 11.52 4.51
N GLU A 72 11.91 12.13 5.43
CA GLU A 72 13.32 12.43 5.22
C GLU A 72 14.17 11.16 5.36
N SER A 73 15.07 10.93 4.42
CA SER A 73 16.02 9.82 4.47
C SER A 73 17.46 10.34 4.29
N PRO A 74 18.49 9.56 4.66
CA PRO A 74 19.89 9.98 4.48
C PRO A 74 20.28 10.32 3.04
N ILE A 75 19.50 9.85 2.05
CA ILE A 75 19.73 10.12 0.63
C ILE A 75 18.82 11.21 0.06
N GLY A 76 17.97 11.83 0.88
CA GLY A 76 17.00 12.85 0.49
C GLY A 76 15.56 12.52 0.90
N THR A 77 14.66 13.44 0.58
CA THR A 77 13.21 13.30 0.79
C THR A 77 12.67 12.16 -0.06
N ARG A 78 11.93 11.24 0.57
CA ARG A 78 11.21 10.16 -0.12
C ARG A 78 9.72 10.32 0.07
N SER A 79 8.97 10.11 -1.00
CA SER A 79 7.53 10.06 -0.95
C SER A 79 7.07 8.62 -1.08
N ALA A 80 5.94 8.31 -0.46
CA ALA A 80 5.34 7.00 -0.47
C ALA A 80 3.83 7.12 -0.68
N THR A 81 3.30 6.28 -1.57
CA THR A 81 1.86 6.11 -1.75
C THR A 81 1.51 4.66 -1.47
N TRP A 82 0.51 4.44 -0.62
CA TRP A 82 -0.06 3.12 -0.37
C TRP A 82 -1.44 3.03 -0.99
N ARG A 83 -1.73 1.89 -1.61
CA ARG A 83 -3.02 1.63 -2.25
C ARG A 83 -3.34 0.14 -2.30
N CYS A 84 -4.63 -0.16 -2.41
CA CYS A 84 -5.10 -1.51 -2.67
C CYS A 84 -4.89 -1.87 -4.16
N ALA A 85 -4.41 -3.08 -4.41
CA ALA A 85 -4.25 -3.63 -5.75
C ALA A 85 -4.76 -5.07 -5.80
N SER A 86 -5.33 -5.46 -6.93
CA SER A 86 -5.77 -6.85 -7.13
C SER A 86 -4.59 -7.76 -7.46
N ILE A 87 -4.67 -8.98 -6.94
CA ILE A 87 -3.80 -10.10 -7.28
C ILE A 87 -4.66 -11.30 -7.66
N PHE A 88 -4.15 -12.13 -8.56
CA PHE A 88 -4.84 -13.31 -9.06
C PHE A 88 -4.07 -14.55 -8.66
N ILE A 89 -4.68 -15.39 -7.82
CA ILE A 89 -4.09 -16.63 -7.35
C ILE A 89 -4.80 -17.79 -8.05
N LYS A 90 -4.03 -18.66 -8.69
CA LYS A 90 -4.53 -19.94 -9.18
C LYS A 90 -4.69 -20.85 -7.96
N ASP A 91 -5.87 -21.45 -7.76
CA ASP A 91 -6.10 -22.41 -6.66
C ASP A 91 -4.91 -23.38 -6.57
N PRO A 92 -4.21 -23.45 -5.42
CA PRO A 92 -3.32 -24.56 -5.17
C PRO A 92 -4.20 -25.82 -5.17
N LYS A 93 -3.90 -26.74 -6.08
CA LYS A 93 -4.57 -28.05 -6.09
C LYS A 93 -4.28 -28.81 -4.79
#